data_AF-A0A7V4WFM0-F1
#
_entry.id   AF-A0A7V4WFM0-F1
#
_cell.length_a   1.000
_cell.length_b   1.000
_cell.length_c   1.000
_cell.angle_alpha   90.00
_cell.angle_beta   90.00
_cell.angle_gamma   90.00
#
_symmetry.space_group_name_H-M   'P 1'
#
loop_
_entity.id
_entity.type
_entity.pdbx_description
1 polymer ?
#
loop_
_entity_poly.entity_id
_entity_poly.type
_entity_poly.pdbx_seq_one_letter_code
_entity_poly.pdbx_strand_id
1 'polypeptide(L)'
;MVDLSNKSAGYIFPKSSSPGKRSDTNRLTGVVTGSTGIYYEQRGFDICRFASQSILFLILLPFLTALCLILLAISIVFGIFRLSPLSVFFNTLNPLLTFKLFAVIFPFHFSSRKIIEVPVRTMRLLEGDKREHEVMIKGFVKGGYPREGDKVMVAGRWKDGVLEFRDGFNYNINAGFRLCRSPWPAVLFILLSLLTGAGIWISTY
;
A
#
# COMPACT_ATOMS: atom_id res chain seq x y z
N MET A 1 -43.01 -12.80 18.81
CA MET A 1 -42.35 -13.09 17.51
C MET A 1 -42.20 -11.76 16.82
N VAL A 2 -41.00 -11.19 16.79
CA VAL A 2 -40.75 -9.85 16.22
C VAL A 2 -39.92 -10.03 14.96
N ASP A 3 -40.50 -9.55 13.86
CA ASP A 3 -39.88 -9.38 12.54
C ASP A 3 -38.63 -8.49 12.61
N LEU A 4 -37.57 -8.90 11.91
CA LEU A 4 -36.54 -7.99 11.43
C LEU A 4 -36.36 -8.19 9.93
N SER A 5 -37.23 -7.48 9.20
CA SER A 5 -37.15 -7.21 7.78
C SER A 5 -35.80 -6.57 7.44
N ASN A 6 -35.06 -7.26 6.59
CA ASN A 6 -33.81 -6.84 5.98
C ASN A 6 -34.09 -5.67 5.00
N LYS A 7 -33.79 -4.44 5.42
CA LYS A 7 -33.74 -3.24 4.55
C LYS A 7 -32.34 -2.65 4.59
N SER A 8 -31.46 -3.12 3.72
CA SER A 8 -30.25 -2.40 3.34
C SER A 8 -30.64 -1.19 2.48
N ALA A 9 -30.67 -0.03 3.12
CA ALA A 9 -30.89 1.26 2.49
C ALA A 9 -29.82 1.52 1.42
N GLY A 10 -30.26 1.77 0.18
CA GLY A 10 -29.42 2.33 -0.86
C GLY A 10 -29.01 3.75 -0.48
N TYR A 11 -27.70 3.98 -0.35
CA TYR A 11 -27.16 5.32 -0.13
C TYR A 11 -27.17 6.08 -1.45
N ILE A 12 -28.15 6.98 -1.59
CA ILE A 12 -28.18 7.98 -2.65
C ILE A 12 -27.26 9.11 -2.21
N PHE A 13 -26.15 9.30 -2.92
CA PHE A 13 -25.27 10.45 -2.74
C PHE A 13 -26.02 11.73 -3.17
N PRO A 14 -26.26 12.71 -2.28
CA PRO A 14 -26.67 14.02 -2.75
C PRO A 14 -25.51 14.64 -3.53
N LYS A 15 -25.79 14.99 -4.79
CA LYS A 15 -24.88 15.71 -5.68
C LYS A 15 -24.66 17.10 -5.08
N SER A 16 -23.52 17.27 -4.40
CA SER A 16 -23.19 18.54 -3.73
C SER A 16 -22.94 19.63 -4.78
N SER A 17 -23.60 20.75 -4.58
CA SER A 17 -23.65 21.91 -5.47
C SER A 17 -22.34 22.71 -5.46
N SER A 18 -21.78 22.88 -6.65
CA SER A 18 -20.90 23.96 -7.15
C SER A 18 -19.57 24.28 -6.42
N PRO A 19 -18.44 24.35 -7.17
CA PRO A 19 -17.12 24.66 -6.62
C PRO A 19 -16.95 26.17 -6.48
N GLY A 20 -17.31 26.72 -5.32
CA GLY A 20 -16.82 28.03 -4.92
C GLY A 20 -15.31 27.96 -4.68
N LYS A 21 -14.52 28.81 -5.39
CA LYS A 21 -13.08 29.05 -5.22
C LYS A 21 -12.65 28.85 -3.75
N ARG A 22 -12.14 27.66 -3.44
CA ARG A 22 -11.71 27.30 -2.09
C ARG A 22 -10.25 27.71 -1.95
N SER A 23 -10.04 28.71 -1.09
CA SER A 23 -8.73 29.12 -0.61
C SER A 23 -7.88 27.89 -0.25
N ASP A 24 -6.65 27.87 -0.75
CA ASP A 24 -5.63 26.80 -0.74
C ASP A 24 -5.18 26.29 0.65
N THR A 25 -5.98 26.41 1.69
CA THR A 25 -5.68 25.80 2.97
C THR A 25 -6.05 24.31 2.91
N ASN A 26 -5.04 23.48 2.63
CA ASN A 26 -5.01 22.03 2.86
C ASN A 26 -5.21 21.65 4.34
N ARG A 27 -5.79 22.55 5.15
CA ARG A 27 -5.99 22.46 6.59
C ARG A 27 -7.40 22.91 6.91
N LEU A 28 -8.05 22.14 7.77
CA LEU A 28 -9.41 22.35 8.25
C LEU A 28 -9.37 22.22 9.77
N THR A 29 -9.92 23.19 10.48
CA THR A 29 -10.00 23.16 11.94
C THR A 29 -11.45 23.22 12.38
N GLY A 30 -11.88 22.29 13.21
CA GLY A 30 -13.28 22.20 13.61
C GLY A 30 -13.51 21.26 14.79
N VAL A 31 -14.77 21.18 15.21
CA VAL A 31 -15.22 20.23 16.23
C VAL A 31 -15.77 18.98 15.53
N VAL A 32 -15.40 17.81 16.02
CA VAL A 32 -15.92 16.54 15.51
C VAL A 32 -17.38 16.40 15.91
N THR A 33 -18.30 16.44 14.95
CA THR A 33 -19.75 16.30 15.18
C THR A 33 -20.24 14.87 15.07
N GLY A 34 -19.53 14.05 14.30
CA GLY A 34 -19.93 12.67 14.08
C GLY A 34 -18.83 11.87 13.42
N SER A 35 -18.90 10.56 13.60
CA SER A 35 -17.99 9.63 12.93
C SER A 35 -18.73 8.38 12.46
N THR A 36 -18.42 7.91 11.27
CA THR A 36 -18.95 6.62 10.81
C THR A 36 -18.18 5.47 11.44
N GLY A 37 -18.80 4.29 11.42
CA GLY A 37 -18.09 3.04 11.68
C GLY A 37 -16.93 2.82 10.68
N ILE A 38 -16.01 1.96 11.07
CA ILE A 38 -14.90 1.54 10.21
C ILE A 38 -15.47 0.54 9.19
N TYR A 39 -15.27 0.82 7.91
CA TYR A 39 -15.46 -0.14 6.83
C TYR A 39 -14.13 -0.41 6.13
N TYR A 40 -14.07 -1.48 5.34
CA TYR A 40 -12.86 -1.90 4.68
C TYR A 40 -12.97 -1.67 3.17
N GLU A 41 -11.98 -0.97 2.62
CA GLU A 41 -11.89 -0.71 1.18
C GLU A 41 -10.60 -1.31 0.62
N GLN A 42 -10.60 -1.67 -0.66
CA GLN A 42 -9.40 -2.17 -1.33
C GLN A 42 -8.31 -1.10 -1.32
N ARG A 43 -7.10 -1.43 -0.84
CA ARG A 43 -5.95 -0.54 -0.95
C ARG A 43 -5.66 -0.26 -2.43
N GLY A 44 -5.58 1.03 -2.77
CA GLY A 44 -5.14 1.47 -4.10
C GLY A 44 -3.75 0.94 -4.47
N PHE A 45 -3.46 0.93 -5.77
CA PHE A 45 -2.18 0.46 -6.30
C PHE A 45 -1.00 1.28 -5.74
N ASP A 46 -0.06 0.63 -5.06
CA ASP A 46 1.16 1.26 -4.53
C ASP A 46 2.28 1.18 -5.58
N ILE A 47 2.44 2.26 -6.35
CA ILE A 47 3.41 2.34 -7.45
C ILE A 47 4.85 2.19 -6.96
N CYS A 48 5.15 2.69 -5.75
CA CYS A 48 6.48 2.61 -5.16
C CYS A 48 6.81 1.16 -4.78
N ARG A 49 5.83 0.43 -4.24
CA ARG A 49 5.98 -1.01 -3.97
C ARG A 49 6.28 -1.76 -5.26
N PHE A 50 5.48 -1.54 -6.29
CA PHE A 50 5.63 -2.22 -7.58
C PHE A 50 7.00 -1.93 -8.21
N ALA A 51 7.41 -0.66 -8.24
CA ALA A 51 8.72 -0.25 -8.76
C ALA A 51 9.88 -0.87 -7.97
N SER A 52 9.81 -0.86 -6.63
CA SER A 52 10.84 -1.46 -5.77
C SER A 52 10.99 -2.96 -6.02
N GLN A 53 9.86 -3.68 -6.12
CA GLN A 53 9.85 -5.11 -6.42
C GLN A 53 10.42 -5.40 -7.81
N SER A 54 10.10 -4.57 -8.80
CA SER A 54 10.63 -4.68 -10.17
C SER A 54 12.14 -4.46 -10.22
N ILE A 55 12.66 -3.48 -9.48
CA ILE A 55 14.10 -3.24 -9.36
C ILE A 55 14.80 -4.44 -8.72
N LEU A 56 14.29 -4.93 -7.58
CA LEU A 56 14.87 -6.10 -6.92
C LEU A 56 14.87 -7.34 -7.82
N PHE A 57 13.80 -7.52 -8.61
CA PHE A 57 13.73 -8.58 -9.62
C PHE A 57 14.85 -8.47 -10.64
N LEU A 58 15.04 -7.28 -11.22
CA LEU A 58 16.06 -7.04 -12.25
C LEU A 58 17.47 -7.24 -11.69
N ILE A 59 17.73 -6.83 -10.45
CA ILE A 59 19.01 -7.04 -9.77
C ILE A 59 19.28 -8.53 -9.56
N LEU A 60 18.27 -9.31 -9.18
CA LEU A 60 18.45 -10.74 -8.91
C LEU A 60 18.46 -11.59 -10.19
N LEU A 61 17.89 -11.10 -11.28
CA LEU A 61 17.82 -11.80 -12.56
C LEU A 61 19.16 -12.39 -13.04
N PRO A 62 20.29 -11.66 -13.08
CA PRO A 62 21.57 -12.24 -13.51
C PRO A 62 22.03 -13.39 -12.61
N PHE A 63 21.86 -13.26 -11.29
CA PHE A 63 22.22 -14.33 -10.35
C PHE A 63 21.36 -15.57 -10.54
N LEU A 64 20.06 -15.39 -10.82
CA LEU A 64 19.15 -16.50 -11.12
C LEU A 64 19.52 -17.17 -12.44
N THR A 65 19.86 -16.40 -13.47
CA THR A 65 20.31 -16.97 -14.75
C THR A 65 21.61 -17.75 -14.57
N ALA A 66 22.58 -17.21 -13.81
CA ALA A 66 23.83 -17.90 -13.52
C ALA A 66 23.59 -19.21 -12.75
N LEU A 67 22.76 -19.18 -11.71
CA LEU A 67 22.39 -20.37 -10.95
C LEU A 67 21.73 -21.43 -11.86
N CYS A 68 20.81 -21.01 -12.74
CA CYS A 68 20.15 -21.92 -13.68
C CYS A 68 21.15 -22.55 -14.66
N LEU A 69 22.09 -21.76 -15.19
CA LEU A 69 23.14 -22.26 -16.09
C LEU A 69 24.09 -23.25 -15.37
N ILE A 70 24.46 -22.97 -14.12
CA ILE A 70 25.30 -23.88 -13.32
C ILE A 70 24.57 -25.20 -13.08
N LEU A 71 23.30 -25.15 -12.66
CA LEU A 71 22.49 -26.36 -12.45
C LEU A 71 22.32 -27.17 -13.74
N LEU A 72 22.13 -26.49 -14.88
CA LEU A 72 22.08 -27.13 -16.19
C LEU A 72 23.40 -27.80 -16.54
N ALA A 73 24.53 -27.13 -16.34
CA ALA A 73 25.86 -27.69 -16.62
C ALA A 73 26.14 -28.94 -15.76
N ILE A 74 25.81 -28.88 -14.46
CA ILE A 74 25.91 -30.02 -13.53
C ILE A 74 25.07 -31.19 -14.03
N SER A 75 23.84 -30.92 -14.48
CA SER A 75 22.95 -31.95 -15.03
C SER A 75 23.54 -32.63 -16.28
N ILE A 76 24.12 -31.86 -17.20
CA ILE A 76 24.78 -32.38 -18.41
C ILE A 76 25.96 -33.30 -18.03
N VAL A 77 26.82 -32.86 -17.10
CA VAL A 77 27.97 -33.66 -16.63
C VAL A 77 27.51 -34.99 -16.03
N PHE A 78 26.52 -34.98 -15.14
CA PHE A 78 25.96 -36.21 -14.58
C PHE A 78 25.35 -37.14 -15.64
N GLY A 79 24.73 -36.56 -16.67
CA GLY A 79 24.22 -37.30 -17.83
C GLY A 79 25.33 -38.03 -18.60
N ILE A 80 26.47 -37.37 -18.83
CA ILE A 80 27.63 -37.97 -19.51
C ILE A 80 28.20 -39.15 -18.72
N PHE A 81 28.33 -39.02 -17.39
CA PHE A 81 28.86 -40.07 -16.52
C PHE A 81 27.87 -41.23 -16.25
N ARG A 82 26.68 -41.22 -16.87
CA ARG A 82 25.61 -42.21 -16.65
C ARG A 82 25.26 -42.43 -15.18
N LEU A 83 25.37 -41.38 -14.36
CA LEU A 83 24.92 -41.36 -12.97
C LEU A 83 23.39 -41.17 -12.93
N SER A 84 22.69 -42.10 -13.59
CA SER A 84 21.27 -42.09 -13.94
C SER A 84 20.32 -41.62 -12.81
N PRO A 85 20.40 -42.13 -11.56
CA PRO A 85 19.46 -41.72 -10.51
C PRO A 85 19.62 -40.25 -10.07
N LEU A 86 20.84 -39.70 -10.14
CA LEU A 86 21.11 -38.29 -9.81
C LEU A 86 20.67 -37.35 -10.94
N SER A 87 20.82 -37.79 -12.20
CA SER A 87 20.41 -37.00 -13.36
C SER A 87 18.90 -36.70 -13.37
N VAL A 88 18.05 -37.65 -12.94
CA VAL A 88 16.60 -37.45 -12.81
C VAL A 88 16.29 -36.43 -11.71
N PHE A 89 17.03 -36.43 -10.60
CA PHE A 89 16.84 -35.45 -9.52
C PHE A 89 17.07 -34.01 -10.02
N PHE A 90 18.15 -33.77 -10.79
CA PHE A 90 18.44 -32.46 -11.37
C PHE A 90 17.53 -32.08 -12.54
N ASN A 91 17.05 -33.05 -13.32
CA ASN A 91 16.12 -32.82 -14.44
C ASN A 91 14.68 -32.56 -13.95
N THR A 92 14.32 -33.08 -12.76
CA THR A 92 13.02 -32.83 -12.10
C THR A 92 13.05 -31.55 -11.24
N LEU A 93 14.23 -31.10 -10.81
CA LEU A 93 14.52 -29.72 -10.36
C LEU A 93 14.58 -28.73 -11.54
N ASN A 94 13.68 -28.97 -12.51
CA ASN A 94 13.40 -28.20 -13.70
C ASN A 94 13.33 -26.70 -13.37
N PRO A 95 13.70 -25.78 -14.28
CA PRO A 95 13.49 -24.33 -14.16
C PRO A 95 12.13 -23.93 -13.56
N LEU A 96 11.10 -24.77 -13.70
CA LEU A 96 9.79 -24.63 -13.08
C LEU A 96 9.79 -24.65 -11.54
N LEU A 97 10.66 -25.44 -10.90
CA LEU A 97 10.83 -25.47 -9.45
C LEU A 97 11.66 -24.29 -8.95
N THR A 98 12.67 -23.87 -9.72
CA THR A 98 13.37 -22.59 -9.51
C THR A 98 12.41 -21.42 -9.62
N PHE A 99 11.50 -21.45 -10.60
CA PHE A 99 10.46 -20.44 -10.79
C PHE A 99 9.40 -20.46 -9.68
N LYS A 100 9.06 -21.65 -9.15
CA LYS A 100 8.16 -21.78 -7.98
C LYS A 100 8.81 -21.31 -6.68
N LEU A 101 10.07 -21.67 -6.41
CA LEU A 101 10.85 -21.11 -5.30
C LEU A 101 10.97 -19.59 -5.44
N PHE A 102 11.16 -19.11 -6.67
CA PHE A 102 11.16 -17.69 -6.96
C PHE A 102 9.80 -17.03 -6.67
N ALA A 103 8.68 -17.64 -7.06
CA ALA A 103 7.34 -17.14 -6.75
C ALA A 103 7.01 -17.15 -5.24
N VAL A 104 7.73 -17.95 -4.46
CA VAL A 104 7.66 -18.00 -2.99
C VAL A 104 8.54 -16.92 -2.35
N ILE A 105 9.75 -16.70 -2.86
CA ILE A 105 10.73 -15.72 -2.32
C ILE A 105 10.39 -14.30 -2.76
N PHE A 106 10.03 -14.14 -4.02
CA PHE A 106 9.49 -12.91 -4.57
C PHE A 106 7.99 -13.08 -4.71
N PRO A 107 7.19 -12.44 -3.84
CA PRO A 107 5.77 -12.38 -4.06
C PRO A 107 5.49 -11.38 -5.20
N PHE A 108 5.94 -11.68 -6.42
CA PHE A 108 5.17 -11.40 -7.64
C PHE A 108 3.96 -12.35 -7.68
N HIS A 109 3.30 -12.53 -6.54
CA HIS A 109 2.05 -13.23 -6.44
C HIS A 109 1.01 -12.33 -7.11
N PHE A 110 0.96 -12.40 -8.44
CA PHE A 110 -0.24 -12.19 -9.23
C PHE A 110 -1.37 -13.12 -8.77
N SER A 111 -1.04 -14.18 -8.02
CA SER A 111 -1.95 -15.21 -7.55
C SER A 111 -2.11 -15.21 -6.04
N SER A 112 -2.77 -14.20 -5.49
CA SER A 112 -4.00 -14.43 -4.72
C SER A 112 -4.47 -13.10 -4.17
N ARG A 113 -5.70 -12.76 -4.53
CA ARG A 113 -6.46 -11.57 -4.13
C ARG A 113 -6.73 -11.55 -2.62
N LYS A 114 -5.71 -11.60 -1.76
CA LYS A 114 -5.81 -10.90 -0.48
C LYS A 114 -5.75 -9.43 -0.82
N ILE A 115 -6.88 -8.92 -1.30
CA ILE A 115 -7.18 -7.51 -1.38
C ILE A 115 -6.75 -6.98 -0.03
N ILE A 116 -5.65 -6.22 0.00
CA ILE A 116 -5.18 -5.62 1.23
C ILE A 116 -6.23 -4.58 1.54
N GLU A 117 -7.16 -4.95 2.42
CA GLU A 117 -8.21 -4.08 2.87
C GLU A 117 -7.61 -3.05 3.83
N VAL A 118 -7.85 -1.78 3.55
CA VAL A 118 -7.48 -0.68 4.43
C VAL A 118 -8.74 -0.19 5.15
N PRO A 119 -8.66 0.05 6.47
CA PRO A 119 -9.79 0.61 7.19
C PRO A 119 -10.02 2.03 6.68
N VAL A 120 -11.29 2.33 6.37
CA VAL A 120 -11.76 3.66 6.00
C VAL A 120 -12.79 4.10 7.02
N ARG A 121 -12.63 5.33 7.49
CA ARG A 121 -13.56 5.99 8.40
C ARG A 121 -13.82 7.39 7.89
N THR A 122 -15.07 7.83 7.88
CA THR A 122 -15.36 9.24 7.66
C THR A 122 -15.71 9.91 8.98
N MET A 123 -15.24 11.14 9.15
CA MET A 123 -15.57 12.00 10.27
C MET A 123 -16.13 13.31 9.74
N ARG A 124 -17.10 13.84 10.46
CA ARG A 124 -17.68 15.15 10.14
C ARG A 124 -17.10 16.18 11.08
N LEU A 125 -16.66 17.29 10.50
CA LEU A 125 -16.08 18.41 11.21
C LEU A 125 -16.92 19.64 10.99
N LEU A 126 -17.35 20.26 12.08
CA LEU A 126 -17.99 21.56 12.06
C LEU A 126 -16.93 22.66 12.16
N GLU A 127 -16.77 23.40 11.07
CA GLU A 127 -15.91 24.58 11.00
C GLU A 127 -16.67 25.81 11.51
N GLY A 128 -16.31 26.27 12.71
CA GLY A 128 -17.06 27.30 13.43
C GLY A 128 -18.49 26.84 13.70
N ASP A 129 -19.48 27.71 13.42
CA ASP A 129 -20.91 27.42 13.64
C ASP A 129 -21.70 27.25 12.33
N LYS A 130 -21.03 27.14 11.18
CA LYS A 130 -21.70 27.41 9.88
C LYS A 130 -21.57 26.32 8.83
N ARG A 131 -20.54 25.47 8.87
CA ARG A 131 -20.33 24.48 7.80
C ARG A 131 -19.79 23.16 8.34
N GLU A 132 -20.48 22.08 7.99
CA GLU A 132 -20.02 20.73 8.23
C GLU A 132 -19.24 20.22 7.02
N HIS A 133 -18.09 19.60 7.29
CA HIS A 133 -17.17 19.11 6.29
C HIS A 133 -16.84 17.65 6.58
N GLU A 134 -16.95 16.82 5.54
CA GLU A 134 -16.60 15.42 5.64
C GLU A 134 -15.11 15.23 5.39
N VAL A 135 -14.46 14.51 6.30
CA VAL A 135 -13.08 14.08 6.19
C VAL A 135 -13.02 12.57 6.13
N MET A 136 -12.38 12.06 5.09
CA MET A 136 -12.18 10.63 4.89
C MET A 136 -10.78 10.23 5.31
N ILE A 137 -10.71 9.34 6.28
CA ILE A 137 -9.48 8.75 6.81
C ILE A 137 -9.31 7.37 6.19
N LYS A 138 -8.36 7.23 5.26
CA LYS A 138 -8.00 5.94 4.65
C LYS A 138 -6.70 5.41 5.24
N GLY A 139 -6.76 4.27 5.93
CA GLY A 139 -5.61 3.57 6.49
C GLY A 139 -5.54 3.62 8.02
N PHE A 140 -4.51 2.98 8.56
CA PHE A 140 -4.30 2.88 10.00
C PHE A 140 -3.78 4.20 10.58
N VAL A 141 -4.47 4.72 11.60
CA VAL A 141 -4.07 5.93 12.32
C VAL A 141 -3.17 5.55 13.49
N LYS A 142 -2.06 6.27 13.66
CA LYS A 142 -1.18 6.20 14.82
C LYS A 142 -1.58 7.24 15.84
N GLY A 143 -2.17 6.79 16.94
CA GLY A 143 -2.46 7.61 18.12
C GLY A 143 -3.48 8.72 17.89
N GLY A 144 -3.81 9.44 18.95
CA GLY A 144 -4.58 10.69 18.90
C GLY A 144 -5.99 10.59 18.31
N TYR A 145 -6.67 9.44 18.49
CA TYR A 145 -7.97 9.19 17.85
C TYR A 145 -9.00 10.28 18.18
N PRO A 146 -9.55 10.97 17.17
CA PRO A 146 -10.58 11.97 17.39
C PRO A 146 -11.87 11.32 17.90
N ARG A 147 -12.46 11.92 18.94
CA ARG A 147 -13.80 11.60 19.46
C ARG A 147 -14.76 12.71 19.13
N GLU A 148 -16.05 12.39 19.15
CA GLU A 148 -17.11 13.40 19.01
C GLU A 148 -16.99 14.43 20.14
N GLY A 149 -17.09 15.71 19.79
CA GLY A 149 -16.83 16.85 20.67
C GLY A 149 -15.38 17.33 20.72
N ASP A 150 -14.41 16.58 20.16
CA ASP A 150 -13.01 17.03 20.15
C ASP A 150 -12.78 18.16 19.14
N LYS A 151 -12.00 19.17 19.55
CA LYS A 151 -11.49 20.18 18.61
C LYS A 151 -10.24 19.65 17.95
N VAL A 152 -10.27 19.55 16.61
CA VAL A 152 -9.18 18.99 15.82
C VAL A 152 -8.79 19.89 14.66
N MET A 153 -7.49 19.93 14.36
CA MET A 153 -6.96 20.45 13.11
C MET A 153 -6.56 19.29 12.22
N VAL A 154 -6.96 19.34 10.96
CA VAL A 154 -6.88 18.23 10.03
C VAL A 154 -6.31 18.73 8.73
N ALA A 155 -5.24 18.10 8.26
CA ALA A 155 -4.57 18.45 7.02
C ALA A 155 -4.75 17.32 5.99
N GLY A 156 -5.00 17.69 4.74
CA GLY A 156 -5.39 16.74 3.72
C GLY A 156 -5.44 17.30 2.32
N ARG A 157 -5.94 16.49 1.39
CA ARG A 157 -6.20 16.89 0.00
C ARG A 157 -7.70 16.88 -0.25
N TRP A 158 -8.25 17.96 -0.78
CA TRP A 158 -9.65 17.98 -1.19
C TRP A 158 -9.85 17.16 -2.46
N LYS A 159 -10.84 16.27 -2.45
CA LYS A 159 -11.26 15.48 -3.59
C LYS A 159 -12.76 15.26 -3.54
N ASP A 160 -13.46 15.64 -4.61
CA ASP A 160 -14.92 15.45 -4.75
C ASP A 160 -15.75 15.97 -3.56
N GLY A 161 -15.32 17.09 -2.96
CA GLY A 161 -15.98 17.70 -1.80
C GLY A 161 -15.62 17.11 -0.45
N VAL A 162 -14.84 16.02 -0.41
CA VAL A 162 -14.36 15.35 0.81
C VAL A 162 -12.88 15.68 1.04
N LEU A 163 -12.48 15.88 2.29
CA LEU A 163 -11.07 16.07 2.63
C LEU A 163 -10.43 14.69 2.87
N GLU A 164 -9.53 14.27 1.98
CA GLU A 164 -8.71 13.08 2.19
C GLU A 164 -7.65 13.38 3.26
N PHE A 165 -7.77 12.73 4.40
CA PHE A 165 -6.91 12.91 5.56
C PHE A 165 -5.45 12.55 5.26
N ARG A 166 -4.50 13.36 5.74
CA ARG A 166 -3.06 13.09 5.67
C ARG A 166 -2.38 13.16 7.04
N ASP A 167 -2.68 14.19 7.80
CA ASP A 167 -2.11 14.45 9.14
C ASP A 167 -3.14 15.25 9.96
N GLY A 168 -3.06 15.18 11.28
CA GLY A 168 -4.00 15.86 12.16
C GLY A 168 -3.45 16.06 13.56
N PHE A 169 -4.08 16.99 14.26
CA PHE A 169 -3.77 17.31 15.64
C PHE A 169 -5.05 17.48 16.44
N ASN A 170 -5.14 16.79 17.57
CA ASN A 170 -6.27 16.90 18.48
C ASN A 170 -5.88 17.81 19.64
N TYR A 171 -6.54 18.96 19.74
CA TYR A 171 -6.24 19.97 20.76
C TYR A 171 -6.68 19.55 22.16
N ASN A 172 -7.74 18.74 22.27
CA ASN A 172 -8.27 18.31 23.57
C ASN A 172 -7.30 17.39 24.30
N ILE A 173 -6.65 16.48 23.58
CA ILE A 173 -5.69 15.51 24.13
C ILE A 173 -4.23 15.88 23.87
N ASN A 174 -3.99 17.05 23.25
CA ASN A 174 -2.66 17.54 22.87
C ASN A 174 -1.81 16.51 22.11
N ALA A 175 -2.43 15.76 21.19
CA ALA A 175 -1.78 14.67 20.48
C ALA A 175 -1.98 14.76 18.97
N GLY A 176 -0.90 14.50 18.23
CA GLY A 176 -0.97 14.30 16.78
C GLY A 176 -1.56 12.94 16.44
N PHE A 177 -2.36 12.88 15.39
CA PHE A 177 -2.84 11.63 14.80
C PHE A 177 -2.40 11.59 13.34
N ARG A 178 -1.64 10.55 12.97
CA ARG A 178 -1.00 10.43 11.66
C ARG A 178 -1.33 9.11 11.01
N LEU A 179 -1.45 9.08 9.69
CA LEU A 179 -1.53 7.80 8.97
C LEU A 179 -0.20 7.05 9.02
N CYS A 180 -0.27 5.73 9.19
CA CYS A 180 0.85 4.83 8.93
C CYS A 180 1.29 5.01 7.47
N ARG A 181 2.44 5.68 7.25
CA ARG A 181 3.00 5.83 5.91
C ARG A 181 3.50 4.48 5.38
N SER A 182 3.33 4.28 4.09
CA SER A 182 3.95 3.16 3.37
C SER A 182 5.48 3.26 3.47
N PRO A 183 6.20 2.18 3.80
CA PRO A 183 7.67 2.18 3.82
C PRO A 183 8.27 2.12 2.40
N TRP A 184 7.48 1.74 1.40
CA TRP A 184 7.93 1.47 0.03
C TRP A 184 8.61 2.64 -0.69
N PRO A 185 8.21 3.91 -0.51
CA PRO A 185 8.96 5.04 -1.08
C PRO A 185 10.41 5.09 -0.58
N ALA A 186 10.65 4.84 0.71
CA ALA A 186 12.00 4.83 1.26
C ALA A 186 12.82 3.66 0.70
N VAL A 187 12.22 2.47 0.60
CA VAL A 187 12.84 1.30 -0.05
C VAL A 187 13.21 1.62 -1.50
N LEU A 188 12.31 2.25 -2.26
CA LEU A 188 12.57 2.64 -3.65
C LEU A 188 13.77 3.57 -3.75
N PHE A 189 13.83 4.62 -2.92
CA PHE A 189 14.94 5.57 -2.93
C PHE A 189 16.27 4.91 -2.56
N ILE A 190 16.29 4.02 -1.57
CA ILE A 190 17.48 3.25 -1.22
C ILE A 190 17.96 2.40 -2.40
N LEU A 191 17.05 1.67 -3.05
CA LEU A 191 17.38 0.84 -4.22
C LEU A 191 17.91 1.68 -5.38
N LEU A 192 17.28 2.80 -5.69
CA LEU A 192 17.75 3.73 -6.73
C LEU A 192 19.13 4.28 -6.40
N SER A 193 19.38 4.62 -5.13
CA SER A 193 20.67 5.16 -4.68
C SER A 193 21.78 4.12 -4.83
N LEU A 194 21.52 2.87 -4.47
CA LEU A 194 22.45 1.74 -4.67
C LEU A 194 22.73 1.50 -6.15
N LEU A 195 21.70 1.53 -7.01
CA LEU A 195 21.87 1.38 -8.45
C LEU A 195 22.71 2.51 -9.06
N THR A 196 22.44 3.76 -8.69
CA THR A 196 23.23 4.90 -9.17
C THR A 196 24.67 4.84 -8.68
N GLY A 197 24.90 4.45 -7.42
CA GLY A 197 26.25 4.29 -6.88
C GLY A 197 27.03 3.19 -7.59
N ALA A 198 26.40 2.03 -7.84
CA ALA A 198 27.00 0.95 -8.60
C ALA A 198 27.32 1.35 -10.04
N GLY A 199 26.42 2.07 -10.71
CA GLY A 199 26.64 2.56 -12.07
C GLY A 199 27.81 3.53 -12.20
N ILE A 200 27.96 4.46 -11.24
CA ILE A 200 29.11 5.38 -11.19
C ILE A 200 30.41 4.60 -10.97
N TRP A 201 30.41 3.63 -10.05
CA TRP A 201 31.58 2.79 -9.78
C TRP A 201 32.01 2.02 -11.03
N ILE A 202 31.07 1.35 -11.73
CA ILE A 202 31.36 0.63 -12.98
C ILE A 202 31.83 1.57 -14.10
N SER A 203 31.38 2.83 -14.13
CA SER A 203 31.85 3.78 -15.15
C SER A 203 33.26 4.31 -14.91
N THR A 204 33.78 4.18 -13.69
CA THR A 204 35.08 4.74 -13.29
C THR A 204 36.22 3.72 -13.44
N TYR A 205 35.89 2.43 -13.43
CA TYR A 205 36.83 1.31 -13.50
C TYR A 205 36.58 0.47 -14.75
#